data_AF-A0A2N2A6P2-F1
#
_entry.id   AF-A0A2N2A6P2-F1
#
_cell.length_a   1.000
_cell.length_b   1.000
_cell.length_c   1.000
_cell.angle_alpha   90.00
_cell.angle_beta   90.00
_cell.angle_gamma   90.00
#
_symmetry.space_group_name_H-M   'P 1'
#
loop_
_entity.id
_entity.type
_entity.pdbx_description
1 polymer ?
#
loop_
_entity_poly.entity_id
_entity_poly.type
_entity_poly.pdbx_seq_one_letter_code
_entity_poly.pdbx_strand_id
1 'polypeptide(L)'
;MHRDKLAKVILLTLIFPLALYIFGSCILNYIPPTESYKKTPKQFEALFNEQMAQYGMSIDVDSCEYTYGKSLSKTVPIICEDGSKVSCTFYPTGENSRSLIVYLEFEQELTGAADEVVYLEQLLAFVMDEFAPKMTQNKDESFEPFSSETYNGALLVCQEFIEGKEAKLSIYISPENDKEFAVTFKRKTDEKTSLSVRFHLWNE
;
A
#
# COMPACT_ATOMS: atom_id res chain seq x y z
N MET A 1 23.66 41.70 41.21
CA MET A 1 22.95 41.40 39.94
C MET A 1 22.26 40.05 40.08
N HIS A 2 21.03 39.87 39.58
CA HIS A 2 20.18 38.73 39.97
C HIS A 2 20.68 37.36 39.46
N ARG A 3 20.85 36.40 40.38
CA ARG A 3 21.02 34.97 40.05
C ARG A 3 19.82 34.45 39.26
N ASP A 4 18.62 34.92 39.57
CA ASP A 4 17.36 34.54 38.93
C ASP A 4 17.28 34.96 37.46
N LYS A 5 17.87 36.12 37.11
CA LYS A 5 17.99 36.54 35.71
C LYS A 5 18.99 35.67 34.95
N LEU A 6 20.12 35.35 35.57
CA LEU A 6 21.12 34.45 34.96
C LEU A 6 20.56 33.03 34.75
N ALA A 7 19.85 32.49 35.74
CA ALA A 7 19.19 31.18 35.64
C ALA A 7 18.12 31.15 34.54
N LYS A 8 17.28 32.20 34.42
CA LYS A 8 16.30 32.32 33.33
C LYS A 8 16.96 32.43 31.95
N VAL A 9 18.08 33.14 31.83
CA VAL A 9 18.85 33.21 30.57
C VAL A 9 19.39 31.82 30.20
N ILE A 10 20.07 31.11 31.10
CA ILE A 10 20.61 29.76 30.85
C ILE A 10 19.49 28.77 30.47
N LEU A 11 18.34 28.82 31.15
CA LEU A 11 17.17 28.00 30.82
C LEU A 11 16.70 28.24 29.38
N LEU A 12 16.60 29.51 28.95
CA LEU A 12 16.12 29.90 27.63
C LEU A 12 17.16 29.73 26.50
N THR A 13 18.46 29.84 26.77
CA THR A 13 19.50 29.80 25.72
C THR A 13 20.22 28.46 25.59
N LEU A 14 20.18 27.58 26.59
CA LEU A 14 20.81 26.25 26.56
C LEU A 14 19.80 25.11 26.68
N ILE A 15 18.89 25.17 27.65
CA ILE A 15 17.98 24.06 27.92
C ILE A 15 16.80 24.05 26.93
N PHE A 16 16.22 25.20 26.60
CA PHE A 16 15.10 25.28 25.65
C PHE A 16 15.49 24.85 24.20
N PRO A 17 16.65 25.26 23.62
CA PRO A 17 17.06 24.74 22.31
C PRO A 17 17.40 23.25 22.33
N LEU A 18 18.00 22.73 23.41
CA LEU A 18 18.29 21.31 23.55
C LEU A 18 17.00 20.47 23.67
N ALA A 19 16.01 20.97 24.41
CA ALA A 19 14.68 20.37 24.46
C ALA A 19 13.99 20.40 23.09
N LEU A 20 14.04 21.53 22.36
CA LEU A 20 13.53 21.62 20.99
C LEU A 20 14.25 20.69 20.01
N TYR A 21 15.55 20.43 20.19
CA TYR A 21 16.28 19.46 19.37
C TYR A 21 15.86 18.01 19.66
N ILE A 22 15.72 17.64 20.95
CA ILE A 22 15.29 16.30 21.37
C ILE A 22 13.83 16.05 21.00
N PHE A 23 12.91 16.95 21.34
CA PHE A 23 11.50 16.82 20.97
C PHE A 23 11.27 17.02 19.46
N GLY A 24 12.04 17.88 18.79
CA GLY A 24 11.98 18.05 17.33
C GLY A 24 12.44 16.81 16.58
N SER A 25 13.45 16.08 17.08
CA SER A 25 13.82 14.78 16.53
C SER A 25 12.79 13.69 16.86
N CYS A 26 12.11 13.74 18.02
CA CYS A 26 10.92 12.91 18.26
C CYS A 26 9.78 13.22 17.28
N ILE A 27 9.53 14.50 16.95
CA ILE A 27 8.51 14.91 15.96
C ILE A 27 8.90 14.48 14.55
N LEU A 28 10.17 14.55 14.15
CA LEU A 28 10.68 14.00 12.89
C LEU A 28 10.51 12.47 12.81
N ASN A 29 10.50 11.76 13.95
CA ASN A 29 10.15 10.34 14.04
C ASN A 29 8.63 10.06 14.04
N TYR A 30 7.80 11.12 14.07
CA TYR A 30 6.33 11.06 14.08
C TYR A 30 5.70 11.62 12.79
N ILE A 31 6.46 12.34 11.98
CA ILE A 31 6.09 12.75 10.61
C ILE A 31 5.94 11.46 9.78
N PRO A 32 4.73 11.14 9.27
CA PRO A 32 4.58 10.09 8.27
C PRO A 32 5.38 10.45 7.01
N PRO A 33 5.69 9.49 6.13
CA PRO A 33 6.31 9.81 4.85
C PRO A 33 5.56 10.94 4.15
N THR A 34 6.26 12.00 3.74
CA THR A 34 5.68 13.23 3.17
C THR A 34 5.08 13.04 1.78
N GLU A 35 5.08 11.80 1.29
CA GLU A 35 4.59 11.33 0.01
C GLU A 35 3.46 10.33 0.29
N SER A 36 2.22 10.63 -0.14
CA SER A 36 1.02 9.86 0.23
C SER A 36 1.04 8.37 -0.16
N TYR A 37 1.84 8.02 -1.18
CA TYR A 37 2.08 6.65 -1.66
C TYR A 37 3.18 5.90 -0.89
N LYS A 38 3.89 6.53 0.05
CA LYS A 38 4.85 5.84 0.92
C LYS A 38 4.17 5.48 2.24
N LYS A 39 3.79 4.21 2.36
CA LYS A 39 3.15 3.62 3.54
C LYS A 39 3.98 2.46 4.09
N THR A 40 3.99 2.29 5.41
CA THR A 40 4.47 1.04 6.04
C THR A 40 3.37 -0.03 5.99
N PRO A 41 3.71 -1.32 6.12
CA PRO A 41 2.70 -2.38 6.22
C PRO A 41 1.66 -2.17 7.33
N LYS A 42 2.06 -1.66 8.51
CA LYS A 42 1.11 -1.37 9.61
C LYS A 42 0.16 -0.19 9.30
N GLN A 43 0.60 0.79 8.51
CA GLN A 43 -0.31 1.85 8.02
C GLN A 43 -1.29 1.30 6.99
N PHE A 44 -0.83 0.39 6.13
CA PHE A 44 -1.67 -0.30 5.15
C PHE A 44 -2.73 -1.20 5.82
N GLU A 45 -2.36 -2.02 6.81
CA GLU A 45 -3.30 -2.88 7.57
C GLU A 45 -4.47 -2.08 8.14
N ALA A 46 -4.19 -0.94 8.77
CA ALA A 46 -5.22 -0.09 9.36
C ALA A 46 -6.20 0.47 8.31
N LEU A 47 -5.68 0.98 7.19
CA LEU A 47 -6.51 1.53 6.11
C LEU A 47 -7.29 0.45 5.35
N PHE A 48 -6.68 -0.73 5.15
CA PHE A 48 -7.36 -1.89 4.57
C PHE A 48 -8.54 -2.32 5.44
N ASN A 49 -8.34 -2.42 6.76
CA ASN A 49 -9.41 -2.81 7.69
C ASN A 49 -10.51 -1.74 7.84
N GLU A 50 -10.19 -0.47 7.66
CA GLU A 50 -11.20 0.61 7.65
C GLU A 50 -12.04 0.59 6.36
N GLN A 51 -11.41 0.44 5.20
CA GLN A 51 -12.07 0.61 3.90
C GLN A 51 -12.64 -0.69 3.32
N MET A 52 -11.97 -1.83 3.52
CA MET A 52 -12.35 -3.12 2.91
C MET A 52 -13.34 -3.93 3.75
N ALA A 53 -13.63 -3.50 4.97
CA ALA A 53 -14.71 -4.06 5.80
C ALA A 53 -16.08 -3.98 5.09
N GLN A 54 -16.31 -2.98 4.22
CA GLN A 54 -17.54 -2.88 3.42
C GLN A 54 -17.73 -4.03 2.42
N TYR A 55 -16.65 -4.76 2.11
CA TYR A 55 -16.63 -5.93 1.22
C TYR A 55 -16.50 -7.25 2.00
N GLY A 56 -16.61 -7.22 3.33
CA GLY A 56 -16.41 -8.37 4.21
C GLY A 56 -14.95 -8.83 4.29
N MET A 57 -13.98 -7.94 4.05
CA MET A 57 -12.55 -8.26 4.07
C MET A 57 -11.79 -7.60 5.23
N SER A 58 -10.83 -8.33 5.82
CA SER A 58 -9.90 -7.81 6.83
C SER A 58 -8.53 -8.51 6.79
N ILE A 59 -7.52 -7.89 7.38
CA ILE A 59 -6.18 -8.43 7.65
C ILE A 59 -5.94 -8.35 9.16
N ASP A 60 -5.26 -9.33 9.74
CA ASP A 60 -4.93 -9.29 11.17
C ASP A 60 -4.02 -8.09 11.50
N VAL A 61 -4.32 -7.36 12.57
CA VAL A 61 -3.57 -6.15 12.93
C VAL A 61 -2.27 -6.59 13.60
N ASP A 62 -1.14 -6.03 13.16
CA ASP A 62 0.20 -6.53 13.49
C ASP A 62 0.58 -7.87 12.81
N SER A 63 -0.20 -8.32 11.81
CA SER A 63 0.22 -9.41 10.91
C SER A 63 1.57 -9.14 10.24
N CYS A 64 1.98 -7.89 10.14
CA CYS A 64 3.24 -7.43 9.57
C CYS A 64 4.39 -7.23 10.58
N GLU A 65 4.29 -7.61 11.86
CA GLU A 65 5.48 -7.58 12.73
C GLU A 65 6.54 -8.60 12.26
N TYR A 66 7.75 -8.12 11.98
CA TYR A 66 8.87 -8.91 11.47
C TYR A 66 9.66 -9.58 12.61
N THR A 67 9.08 -10.63 13.19
CA THR A 67 9.75 -11.48 14.19
C THR A 67 10.78 -12.41 13.53
N TYR A 68 11.94 -11.85 13.15
CA TYR A 68 13.16 -12.56 12.73
C TYR A 68 12.98 -13.64 11.64
N GLY A 69 12.49 -13.23 10.46
CA GLY A 69 12.46 -14.06 9.24
C GLY A 69 13.62 -13.77 8.30
N LYS A 70 13.99 -14.71 7.41
CA LYS A 70 15.06 -14.54 6.40
C LYS A 70 14.60 -13.91 5.06
N SER A 71 13.47 -13.19 5.06
CA SER A 71 12.82 -12.74 3.82
C SER A 71 12.46 -11.26 3.88
N LEU A 72 12.86 -10.53 2.84
CA LEU A 72 12.41 -9.15 2.56
C LEU A 72 10.96 -9.09 2.02
N SER A 73 10.18 -10.15 2.24
CA SER A 73 8.75 -10.18 1.95
C SER A 73 7.99 -11.03 2.96
N LYS A 74 6.72 -10.65 3.20
CA LYS A 74 5.81 -11.37 4.10
C LYS A 74 4.45 -11.50 3.44
N THR A 75 3.96 -12.74 3.34
CA THR A 75 2.59 -13.05 2.88
C THR A 75 1.70 -13.27 4.08
N VAL A 76 0.53 -12.65 4.08
CA VAL A 76 -0.51 -12.75 5.13
C VAL A 76 -1.85 -13.10 4.49
N PRO A 77 -2.73 -13.86 5.15
CA PRO A 77 -4.09 -14.09 4.66
C PRO A 77 -4.92 -12.82 4.78
N ILE A 78 -5.80 -12.58 3.82
CA ILE A 78 -6.98 -11.72 3.99
C ILE A 78 -8.12 -12.64 4.42
N ILE A 79 -8.83 -12.24 5.47
CA ILE A 79 -10.02 -12.92 6.00
C ILE A 79 -11.23 -12.33 5.27
N CYS A 80 -11.85 -13.12 4.38
CA CYS A 80 -13.09 -12.79 3.70
C CYS A 80 -14.28 -13.50 4.37
N GLU A 81 -15.39 -12.79 4.63
CA GLU A 81 -16.59 -13.34 5.29
C GLU A 81 -17.30 -14.44 4.48
N ASP A 82 -17.16 -14.44 3.15
CA ASP A 82 -17.66 -15.46 2.22
C ASP A 82 -16.83 -16.76 2.23
N GLY A 83 -15.65 -16.74 2.84
CA GLY A 83 -14.67 -17.84 2.81
C GLY A 83 -13.73 -17.81 1.60
N SER A 84 -13.74 -16.76 0.77
CA SER A 84 -12.78 -16.58 -0.32
C SER A 84 -11.35 -16.55 0.18
N LYS A 85 -10.44 -17.15 -0.60
CA LYS A 85 -9.03 -17.32 -0.21
C LYS A 85 -8.17 -16.27 -0.87
N VAL A 86 -8.20 -15.08 -0.30
CA VAL A 86 -7.34 -13.97 -0.71
C VAL A 86 -6.12 -13.89 0.21
N SER A 87 -4.97 -13.54 -0.34
CA SER A 87 -3.73 -13.30 0.40
C SER A 87 -3.08 -12.01 -0.07
N CYS A 88 -2.34 -11.34 0.83
CA CYS A 88 -1.58 -10.13 0.55
C CYS A 88 -0.11 -10.39 0.82
N THR A 89 0.78 -10.04 -0.11
CA THR A 89 2.24 -10.13 0.05
C THR A 89 2.87 -8.75 0.00
N PHE A 90 3.47 -8.36 1.12
CA PHE A 90 4.25 -7.14 1.25
C PHE A 90 5.71 -7.39 0.86
N TYR A 91 6.28 -6.49 0.07
CA TYR A 91 7.71 -6.41 -0.22
C TYR A 91 8.25 -5.03 0.20
N PRO A 92 8.60 -4.85 1.48
CA PRO A 92 9.09 -3.58 1.98
C PRO A 92 10.61 -3.39 1.78
N THR A 93 11.09 -2.16 1.98
CA THR A 93 12.52 -1.78 1.96
C THR A 93 13.40 -2.43 3.04
N GLY A 94 12.84 -3.28 3.91
CA GLY A 94 13.57 -3.92 5.00
C GLY A 94 12.68 -4.56 6.06
N GLU A 95 13.33 -5.16 7.06
CA GLU A 95 12.71 -6.04 8.08
C GLU A 95 12.21 -5.30 9.35
N ASN A 96 12.00 -3.98 9.30
CA ASN A 96 11.58 -3.21 10.49
C ASN A 96 10.23 -2.53 10.29
N SER A 97 9.53 -2.21 11.38
CA SER A 97 8.16 -1.65 11.37
C SER A 97 8.02 -0.25 10.74
N ARG A 98 9.13 0.39 10.34
CA ARG A 98 9.17 1.65 9.61
C ARG A 98 9.54 1.48 8.13
N SER A 99 9.90 0.28 7.69
CA SER A 99 10.19 0.02 6.28
C SER A 99 8.93 0.21 5.42
N LEU A 100 9.13 0.77 4.24
CA LEU A 100 8.07 1.22 3.34
C LEU A 100 7.77 0.13 2.31
N ILE A 101 6.51 -0.04 1.93
CA ILE A 101 6.13 -1.00 0.89
C ILE A 101 6.66 -0.51 -0.46
N VAL A 102 7.45 -1.33 -1.17
CA VAL A 102 7.92 -1.06 -2.54
C VAL A 102 7.07 -1.82 -3.55
N TYR A 103 6.76 -3.08 -3.26
CA TYR A 103 5.79 -3.88 -4.01
C TYR A 103 4.72 -4.47 -3.09
N LEU A 104 3.54 -4.66 -3.65
CA LEU A 104 2.40 -5.31 -3.04
C LEU A 104 1.85 -6.32 -4.04
N GLU A 105 1.51 -7.55 -3.63
CA GLU A 105 0.79 -8.50 -4.48
C GLU A 105 -0.38 -9.11 -3.72
N PHE A 106 -1.59 -8.95 -4.25
CA PHE A 106 -2.72 -9.78 -3.81
C PHE A 106 -2.83 -11.00 -4.70
N GLU A 107 -3.13 -12.17 -4.11
CA GLU A 107 -3.44 -13.39 -4.86
C GLU A 107 -4.66 -14.09 -4.27
N GLN A 108 -5.63 -14.42 -5.12
CA GLN A 108 -6.84 -15.16 -4.79
C GLN A 108 -6.81 -16.56 -5.42
N GLU A 109 -6.99 -17.62 -4.62
CA GLU A 109 -7.35 -18.96 -5.16
C GLU A 109 -8.79 -18.90 -5.66
N LEU A 110 -9.04 -19.38 -6.88
CA LEU A 110 -10.39 -19.60 -7.38
C LEU A 110 -10.86 -21.03 -7.09
N THR A 111 -12.11 -21.17 -6.65
CA THR A 111 -12.83 -22.44 -6.51
C THR A 111 -13.51 -22.86 -7.81
N GLY A 112 -13.83 -21.90 -8.69
CA GLY A 112 -14.53 -22.14 -9.96
C GLY A 112 -16.05 -22.31 -9.79
N ALA A 113 -16.63 -21.85 -8.68
CA ALA A 113 -18.08 -21.72 -8.54
C ALA A 113 -18.62 -20.61 -9.47
N ALA A 114 -19.87 -20.74 -9.94
CA ALA A 114 -20.48 -19.79 -10.88
C ALA A 114 -20.90 -18.46 -10.21
N ASP A 115 -20.95 -18.46 -8.88
CA ASP A 115 -21.29 -17.38 -7.96
C ASP A 115 -20.08 -16.94 -7.10
N GLU A 116 -18.85 -17.34 -7.49
CA GLU A 116 -17.61 -16.93 -6.84
C GLU A 116 -17.32 -15.43 -6.99
N VAL A 117 -17.09 -14.75 -5.88
CA VAL A 117 -16.71 -13.33 -5.85
C VAL A 117 -15.21 -13.19 -6.10
N VAL A 118 -14.83 -12.50 -7.18
CA VAL A 118 -13.43 -12.20 -7.50
C VAL A 118 -13.09 -10.78 -7.07
N TYR A 119 -12.28 -10.66 -6.01
CA TYR A 119 -12.03 -9.38 -5.32
C TYR A 119 -10.94 -8.49 -5.97
N LEU A 120 -10.32 -8.94 -7.07
CA LEU A 120 -9.16 -8.26 -7.67
C LEU A 120 -9.44 -6.81 -8.08
N GLU A 121 -10.65 -6.50 -8.55
CA GLU A 121 -11.04 -5.14 -8.94
C GLU A 121 -11.13 -4.21 -7.73
N GLN A 122 -11.74 -4.66 -6.63
CA GLN A 122 -11.88 -3.87 -5.40
C GLN A 122 -10.52 -3.68 -4.71
N LEU A 123 -9.66 -4.70 -4.76
CA LEU A 123 -8.28 -4.63 -4.26
C LEU A 123 -7.41 -3.68 -5.11
N LEU A 124 -7.65 -3.61 -6.42
CA LEU A 124 -7.02 -2.62 -7.31
C LEU A 124 -7.54 -1.20 -7.04
N ALA A 125 -8.87 -1.03 -6.92
CA ALA A 125 -9.49 0.25 -6.55
C ALA A 125 -8.89 0.81 -5.24
N PHE A 126 -8.84 0.00 -4.19
CA PHE A 126 -8.26 0.39 -2.90
C PHE A 126 -6.79 0.84 -3.00
N VAL A 127 -5.95 0.13 -3.76
CA VAL A 127 -4.54 0.54 -3.95
C VAL A 127 -4.44 1.82 -4.78
N MET A 128 -5.29 2.02 -5.79
CA MET A 128 -5.34 3.29 -6.51
C MET A 128 -5.86 4.44 -5.66
N ASP A 129 -6.88 4.22 -4.83
CA ASP A 129 -7.42 5.25 -3.93
C ASP A 129 -6.37 5.68 -2.90
N GLU A 130 -5.59 4.74 -2.33
CA GLU A 130 -4.57 5.05 -1.32
C GLU A 130 -3.18 5.45 -1.86
N PHE A 131 -2.75 4.95 -3.02
CA PHE A 131 -1.41 5.22 -3.57
C PHE A 131 -1.44 6.13 -4.79
N ALA A 132 -2.58 6.31 -5.45
CA ALA A 132 -2.79 7.24 -6.57
C ALA A 132 -3.89 8.31 -6.31
N PRO A 133 -3.96 8.98 -5.13
CA PRO A 133 -5.06 9.87 -4.70
C PRO A 133 -5.25 11.18 -5.50
N LYS A 134 -4.56 11.33 -6.63
CA LYS A 134 -4.81 12.36 -7.65
C LYS A 134 -5.78 11.86 -8.73
N MET A 135 -5.66 10.59 -9.15
CA MET A 135 -6.53 9.99 -10.16
C MET A 135 -7.95 9.75 -9.62
N THR A 136 -8.12 9.66 -8.30
CA THR A 136 -9.44 9.58 -7.67
C THR A 136 -10.29 10.83 -7.89
N GLN A 137 -9.65 11.98 -8.16
CA GLN A 137 -10.28 13.27 -8.37
C GLN A 137 -10.74 13.45 -9.83
N ASN A 138 -10.09 12.77 -10.78
CA ASN A 138 -10.51 12.69 -12.18
C ASN A 138 -10.19 11.31 -12.75
N LYS A 139 -11.17 10.39 -12.65
CA LYS A 139 -10.96 8.96 -12.91
C LYS A 139 -10.81 8.59 -14.40
N ASP A 140 -11.10 9.54 -15.29
CA ASP A 140 -11.03 9.39 -16.75
C ASP A 140 -9.82 10.13 -17.39
N GLU A 141 -8.89 10.64 -16.57
CA GLU A 141 -7.62 11.23 -17.00
C GLU A 141 -6.41 10.46 -16.44
N SER A 142 -5.26 10.60 -17.11
CA SER A 142 -3.94 10.15 -16.67
C SER A 142 -2.92 11.23 -17.02
N PHE A 143 -1.85 11.36 -16.24
CA PHE A 143 -0.77 12.31 -16.56
C PHE A 143 0.05 11.90 -17.79
N GLU A 144 0.16 10.59 -18.07
CA GLU A 144 0.90 10.06 -19.23
C GLU A 144 -0.01 9.18 -20.11
N PRO A 145 -0.99 9.78 -20.83
CA PRO A 145 -2.03 9.06 -21.57
C PRO A 145 -1.53 8.31 -22.82
N PHE A 146 -0.21 8.29 -23.06
CA PHE A 146 0.44 7.52 -24.12
C PHE A 146 1.14 6.24 -23.61
N SER A 147 1.38 6.11 -22.30
CA SER A 147 2.03 4.93 -21.67
C SER A 147 1.19 4.26 -20.59
N SER A 148 0.21 4.97 -20.03
CA SER A 148 -0.47 4.57 -18.79
C SER A 148 -2.00 4.74 -18.85
N GLU A 149 -2.69 3.86 -18.14
CA GLU A 149 -4.15 3.83 -18.03
C GLU A 149 -4.68 4.94 -17.13
N THR A 150 -5.94 5.31 -17.35
CA THR A 150 -6.73 6.10 -16.39
C THR A 150 -7.19 5.21 -15.22
N TYR A 151 -7.74 5.78 -14.15
CA TYR A 151 -8.28 4.98 -13.03
C TYR A 151 -9.36 4.01 -13.53
N ASN A 152 -10.31 4.52 -14.34
CA ASN A 152 -11.40 3.70 -14.89
C ASN A 152 -10.89 2.70 -15.94
N GLY A 153 -9.87 3.07 -16.74
CA GLY A 153 -9.20 2.16 -17.68
C GLY A 153 -8.53 0.98 -16.96
N ALA A 154 -7.81 1.24 -15.86
CA ALA A 154 -7.17 0.20 -15.06
C ALA A 154 -8.19 -0.78 -14.43
N LEU A 155 -9.36 -0.30 -13.98
CA LEU A 155 -10.44 -1.19 -13.52
C LEU A 155 -11.03 -2.02 -14.67
N LEU A 156 -11.31 -1.42 -15.83
CA LEU A 156 -11.81 -2.14 -17.00
C LEU A 156 -10.83 -3.24 -17.44
N VAL A 157 -9.54 -2.93 -17.53
CA VAL A 157 -8.49 -3.90 -17.86
C VAL A 157 -8.40 -5.01 -16.80
N CYS A 158 -8.66 -4.71 -15.53
CA CYS A 158 -8.74 -5.72 -14.48
C CYS A 158 -9.94 -6.66 -14.67
N GLN A 159 -11.13 -6.13 -15.01
CA GLN A 159 -12.31 -6.93 -15.32
C GLN A 159 -12.09 -7.80 -16.57
N GLU A 160 -11.58 -7.22 -17.66
CA GLU A 160 -11.23 -7.97 -18.88
C GLU A 160 -10.19 -9.07 -18.61
N PHE A 161 -9.22 -8.82 -17.73
CA PHE A 161 -8.26 -9.82 -17.30
C PHE A 161 -8.91 -10.96 -16.48
N ILE A 162 -9.88 -10.66 -15.60
CA ILE A 162 -10.61 -11.64 -14.78
C ILE A 162 -11.49 -12.54 -15.65
N GLU A 163 -12.27 -11.96 -16.57
CA GLU A 163 -13.13 -12.69 -17.52
C GLU A 163 -12.33 -13.42 -18.61
N GLY A 164 -11.12 -12.91 -18.91
CA GLY A 164 -10.24 -13.40 -19.95
C GLY A 164 -9.53 -14.73 -19.66
N LYS A 165 -8.53 -15.04 -20.51
CA LYS A 165 -7.73 -16.28 -20.45
C LYS A 165 -6.23 -16.02 -20.47
N GLU A 166 -5.82 -14.79 -20.25
CA GLU A 166 -4.42 -14.37 -20.33
C GLU A 166 -3.64 -14.86 -19.11
N ALA A 167 -2.43 -15.37 -19.34
CA ALA A 167 -1.55 -15.86 -18.27
C ALA A 167 -0.87 -14.70 -17.50
N LYS A 168 -0.64 -13.57 -18.17
CA LYS A 168 -0.06 -12.36 -17.59
C LYS A 168 -0.44 -11.14 -18.44
N LEU A 169 -0.84 -10.06 -17.77
CA LEU A 169 -0.97 -8.72 -18.35
C LEU A 169 -0.17 -7.71 -17.49
N SER A 170 0.32 -6.63 -18.09
CA SER A 170 1.01 -5.54 -17.39
C SER A 170 0.58 -4.19 -17.96
N ILE A 171 0.12 -3.29 -17.09
CA ILE A 171 -0.22 -1.90 -17.41
C ILE A 171 0.60 -0.95 -16.54
N TYR A 172 0.58 0.33 -16.89
CA TYR A 172 1.13 1.42 -16.08
C TYR A 172 0.02 2.39 -15.67
N ILE A 173 0.23 3.10 -14.58
CA ILE A 173 -0.73 4.04 -13.99
C ILE A 173 0.04 5.30 -13.57
N SER A 174 -0.34 6.48 -14.08
CA SER A 174 0.41 7.74 -13.89
C SER A 174 -0.42 8.80 -13.13
N PRO A 175 -0.36 8.83 -11.79
CA PRO A 175 -1.08 9.81 -10.96
C PRO A 175 -0.45 11.21 -10.90
N GLU A 176 0.82 11.37 -11.26
CA GLU A 176 1.43 12.69 -11.47
C GLU A 176 2.64 12.62 -12.40
N ASN A 177 3.03 13.78 -12.95
CA ASN A 177 4.26 13.96 -13.71
C ASN A 177 5.47 13.28 -13.01
N ASP A 178 6.26 12.54 -13.78
CA ASP A 178 7.41 11.74 -13.32
C ASP A 178 7.10 10.62 -12.29
N LYS A 179 5.85 10.21 -12.08
CA LYS A 179 5.50 9.05 -11.24
C LYS A 179 4.53 8.11 -11.93
N GLU A 180 5.09 7.00 -12.40
CA GLU A 180 4.38 5.92 -13.05
C GLU A 180 4.54 4.63 -12.22
N PHE A 181 3.42 3.96 -11.94
CA PHE A 181 3.38 2.72 -11.16
C PHE A 181 2.98 1.54 -12.05
N ALA A 182 3.76 0.46 -12.01
CA ALA A 182 3.47 -0.72 -12.81
C ALA A 182 2.50 -1.65 -12.09
N VAL A 183 1.40 -2.00 -12.75
CA VAL A 183 0.44 -3.02 -12.27
C VAL A 183 0.58 -4.25 -13.17
N THR A 184 0.71 -5.42 -12.56
CA THR A 184 0.91 -6.69 -13.27
C THR A 184 -0.06 -7.75 -12.75
N PHE A 185 -0.94 -8.18 -13.65
CA PHE A 185 -1.89 -9.26 -13.42
C PHE A 185 -1.25 -10.60 -13.84
N LYS A 186 -1.57 -11.69 -13.13
CA LYS A 186 -1.12 -13.06 -13.48
C LYS A 186 -2.22 -14.06 -13.21
N ARG A 187 -2.28 -15.10 -14.04
CA ARG A 187 -3.17 -16.26 -13.91
C ARG A 187 -2.31 -17.52 -13.87
N LYS A 188 -2.38 -18.27 -12.76
CA LYS A 188 -1.79 -19.61 -12.65
C LYS A 188 -2.89 -20.65 -12.86
N THR A 189 -2.56 -21.84 -13.36
CA THR A 189 -3.54 -22.90 -13.66
C THR A 189 -3.03 -24.32 -13.37
N ASP A 190 -1.90 -24.45 -12.64
CA ASP A 190 -1.10 -25.69 -12.64
C ASP A 190 -1.67 -26.77 -11.70
N GLU A 191 -2.08 -26.38 -10.49
CA GLU A 191 -2.76 -27.26 -9.50
C GLU A 191 -4.13 -26.71 -9.09
N LYS A 192 -4.25 -25.38 -9.04
CA LYS A 192 -5.49 -24.60 -8.91
C LYS A 192 -5.39 -23.41 -9.84
N THR A 193 -6.55 -22.85 -10.20
CA THR A 193 -6.56 -21.50 -10.79
C THR A 193 -6.35 -20.48 -9.69
N SER A 194 -5.37 -19.58 -9.84
CA SER A 194 -5.28 -18.38 -9.02
C SER A 194 -5.06 -17.14 -9.87
N LEU A 195 -5.62 -16.02 -9.42
CA LEU A 195 -5.42 -14.70 -10.01
C LEU A 195 -4.62 -13.84 -9.04
N SER A 196 -3.56 -13.19 -9.51
CA SER A 196 -2.83 -12.19 -8.72
C SER A 196 -2.76 -10.85 -9.42
N VAL A 197 -2.73 -9.77 -8.63
CA VAL A 197 -2.44 -8.40 -9.07
C VAL A 197 -1.31 -7.85 -8.21
N ARG A 198 -0.20 -7.50 -8.87
CA ARG A 198 1.02 -6.96 -8.25
C ARG A 198 1.23 -5.50 -8.64
N PHE A 199 1.51 -4.67 -7.65
CA PHE A 199 1.86 -3.26 -7.77
C PHE A 199 3.36 -3.07 -7.56
N HIS A 200 3.96 -2.18 -8.35
CA HIS A 200 5.27 -1.57 -8.09
C HIS A 200 5.03 -0.09 -7.79
N LEU A 201 5.15 0.28 -6.51
CA LEU A 201 4.54 1.50 -5.95
C LEU A 201 5.46 2.73 -5.98
N TRP A 202 6.76 2.55 -6.21
CA TRP A 202 7.78 3.58 -6.45
C TRP A 202 9.15 2.91 -6.67
N ASN A 203 10.07 3.58 -7.37
CA ASN A 203 11.48 3.16 -7.49
C ASN A 203 12.35 3.86 -6.43
N GLU A 204 13.40 3.19 -5.94
CA GLU A 204 14.48 3.80 -5.11
C GLU A 204 15.48 4.62 -5.95
#